data_AF-A0AAN9TUH1-F1
#
_entry.id   AF-A0AAN9TUH1-F1
#
_cell.length_a   1.000
_cell.length_b   1.000
_cell.length_c   1.000
_cell.angle_alpha   90.00
_cell.angle_beta   90.00
_cell.angle_gamma   90.00
#
_symmetry.space_group_name_H-M   'P 1'
#
loop_
_entity.id
_entity.type
_entity.pdbx_description
1 polymer ?
#
loop_
_entity_poly.entity_id
_entity_poly.type
_entity_poly.pdbx_seq_one_letter_code
_entity_poly.pdbx_strand_id
1 'polypeptide(L)'
;MRDDEFLETMLNNHIYLAENWRECRTDVPPIEGEIPDSVNWAATGAVTSVKDQNNCISSWAFSAIGVMEAYNVLQFNRTLTTLSAQNLIDCSQYLGNYGCYGGDIISAFKYVRENGIDTDSTYPYVAKEPNECVHKKNNSIGNLAQDFRCLIEGDEDQLKAVVSKFGPVAVSVDARRWDFRFYKSGIYYSDECCNYNHCLNHAMLVVGYGTQDETDYWLLKNTWGESWGENGYMKIARNRNNTCGVATAGIFQLENCITSFKGLDHAMLIVGYGNEEGKDFWLVKNSWGKEWGLDGYIKVARNADNNCEIATLAIYPVATVIVDRICHFFQLFVTN
;
A
#
# COMPACT_ATOMS: atom_id res chain seq x y z
N MET A 1 -14.48 24.43 19.42
CA MET A 1 -13.48 23.60 20.11
C MET A 1 -12.32 24.50 20.52
N ARG A 2 -11.87 24.42 21.77
CA ARG A 2 -10.67 25.14 22.24
C ARG A 2 -9.40 24.41 21.76
N ASP A 3 -8.21 24.99 21.94
CA ASP A 3 -6.97 24.37 21.45
C ASP A 3 -6.64 23.08 22.20
N ASP A 4 -6.78 23.06 23.53
CA ASP A 4 -6.63 21.86 24.37
C ASP A 4 -7.55 20.72 23.92
N GLU A 5 -8.83 21.03 23.74
CA GLU A 5 -9.85 20.10 23.29
C GLU A 5 -9.50 19.52 21.90
N PHE A 6 -9.01 20.35 20.97
CA PHE A 6 -8.61 19.90 19.64
C PHE A 6 -7.43 18.93 19.67
N LEU A 7 -6.39 19.26 20.45
CA LEU A 7 -5.22 18.40 20.61
C LEU A 7 -5.58 17.06 21.25
N GLU A 8 -6.61 17.02 22.11
CA GLU A 8 -7.02 15.81 22.83
C GLU A 8 -8.04 14.95 22.06
N THR A 9 -8.90 15.54 21.22
CA THR A 9 -10.01 14.79 20.58
C THR A 9 -9.83 14.56 19.08
N MET A 10 -8.94 15.30 18.42
CA MET A 10 -8.75 15.21 16.96
C MET A 10 -7.38 14.64 16.57
N LEU A 11 -6.37 14.79 17.42
CA LEU A 11 -4.98 14.42 17.14
C LEU A 11 -4.55 13.20 17.96
N ASN A 12 -3.77 12.34 17.33
CA ASN A 12 -3.20 11.14 17.93
C ASN A 12 -1.98 11.50 18.79
N ASN A 13 -2.14 11.34 20.11
CA ASN A 13 -1.08 11.57 21.09
C ASN A 13 -0.28 10.29 21.44
N HIS A 14 -0.57 9.14 20.81
CA HIS A 14 0.10 7.88 21.11
C HIS A 14 1.33 7.63 20.22
N ILE A 15 2.45 7.36 20.91
CA ILE A 15 3.84 7.24 20.43
C ILE A 15 4.09 5.97 19.57
N TYR A 16 3.08 5.12 19.35
CA TYR A 16 3.25 3.77 18.77
C TYR A 16 3.56 3.72 17.27
N LEU A 17 3.56 4.86 16.57
CA LEU A 17 4.07 4.93 15.19
C LEU A 17 5.48 4.30 15.10
N ALA A 18 6.32 4.44 16.15
CA ALA A 18 7.72 4.03 16.09
C ALA A 18 8.00 2.52 16.06
N GLU A 19 7.17 1.68 16.68
CA GLU A 19 7.48 0.24 16.80
C GLU A 19 7.13 -0.53 15.52
N ASN A 20 5.89 -0.41 15.03
CA ASN A 20 5.48 -1.05 13.79
C ASN A 20 6.22 -0.48 12.57
N TRP A 21 6.57 0.80 12.59
CA TRP A 21 7.32 1.43 11.49
C TRP A 21 8.69 0.80 11.28
N ARG A 22 9.39 0.42 12.36
CA ARG A 22 10.71 -0.24 12.27
C ARG A 22 10.66 -1.62 11.62
N GLU A 23 9.52 -2.29 11.70
CA GLU A 23 9.29 -3.60 11.08
C GLU A 23 8.71 -3.49 9.67
N CYS A 24 8.38 -2.28 9.23
CA CYS A 24 7.78 -2.09 7.94
C CYS A 24 8.80 -2.26 6.81
N ARG A 25 8.39 -2.98 5.77
CA ARG A 25 9.19 -3.21 4.58
C ARG A 25 9.32 -1.95 3.74
N THR A 26 10.55 -1.54 3.43
CA THR A 26 10.88 -0.35 2.64
C THR A 26 11.45 -0.67 1.25
N ASP A 27 11.37 -1.93 0.82
CA ASP A 27 11.74 -2.38 -0.54
C ASP A 27 10.69 -1.91 -1.56
N VAL A 28 10.72 -0.63 -1.90
CA VAL A 28 9.94 -0.05 -3.00
C VAL A 28 10.55 -0.52 -4.33
N PRO A 29 9.76 -1.15 -5.23
CA PRO A 29 10.27 -1.55 -6.54
C PRO A 29 10.81 -0.36 -7.34
N PRO A 30 11.81 -0.55 -8.21
CA PRO A 30 12.26 0.50 -9.12
C PRO A 30 11.07 1.03 -9.93
N ILE A 31 10.92 2.36 -9.96
CA ILE A 31 9.87 3.02 -10.73
C ILE A 31 10.49 3.42 -12.06
N GLU A 32 10.15 2.69 -13.12
CA GLU A 32 10.60 2.96 -14.48
C GLU A 32 9.69 3.96 -15.19
N GLY A 33 10.29 4.78 -16.06
CA GLY A 33 9.60 5.77 -16.87
C GLY A 33 9.68 7.19 -16.32
N GLU A 34 9.07 8.12 -17.05
CA GLU A 34 9.00 9.52 -16.67
C GLU A 34 7.94 9.74 -15.58
N ILE A 35 8.32 10.43 -14.50
CA ILE A 35 7.41 10.81 -13.43
C ILE A 35 6.70 12.09 -13.87
N PRO A 36 5.35 12.11 -13.97
CA PRO A 36 4.62 13.31 -14.37
C PRO A 36 4.91 14.51 -13.46
N ASP A 37 4.79 15.73 -14.00
CA ASP A 37 4.94 16.95 -13.20
C ASP A 37 3.80 17.15 -12.20
N SER A 38 2.61 16.62 -12.50
CA SER A 38 1.45 16.70 -11.63
C SER A 38 0.58 15.45 -11.73
N VAL A 39 -0.02 15.07 -10.61
CA VAL A 39 -0.98 13.96 -10.49
C VAL A 39 -2.11 14.40 -9.58
N ASN A 40 -3.35 14.05 -9.93
CA ASN A 40 -4.52 14.25 -9.07
C ASN A 40 -5.48 13.06 -9.17
N TRP A 41 -5.32 12.09 -8.27
CA TRP A 41 -6.18 10.90 -8.19
C TRP A 41 -7.60 11.21 -7.72
N ALA A 42 -7.82 12.33 -7.02
CA ALA A 42 -9.17 12.75 -6.66
C ALA A 42 -10.00 13.13 -7.90
N ALA A 43 -9.36 13.55 -8.99
CA ALA A 43 -10.03 13.87 -10.24
C ALA A 43 -10.32 12.65 -11.14
N THR A 44 -9.80 11.45 -10.81
CA THR A 44 -9.94 10.26 -11.67
C THR A 44 -11.10 9.34 -11.26
N GLY A 45 -11.80 9.64 -10.16
CA GLY A 45 -12.80 8.75 -9.56
C GLY A 45 -12.21 7.59 -8.76
N ALA A 46 -10.91 7.61 -8.47
CA ALA A 46 -10.25 6.61 -7.62
C ALA A 46 -10.34 6.92 -6.12
N VAL A 47 -10.71 8.15 -5.73
CA VAL A 47 -10.76 8.57 -4.33
C VAL A 47 -12.21 8.83 -3.92
N THR A 48 -12.62 8.26 -2.79
CA THR A 48 -13.96 8.49 -2.21
C THR A 48 -14.18 9.96 -1.81
N SER A 49 -15.43 10.34 -1.52
CA SER A 49 -15.72 11.65 -0.96
C SER A 49 -15.01 11.88 0.39
N VAL A 50 -14.83 13.14 0.76
CA VAL A 50 -14.27 13.52 2.06
C VAL A 50 -15.19 13.01 3.18
N LYS A 51 -14.57 12.54 4.26
CA LYS A 51 -15.25 12.02 5.45
C LYS A 51 -15.01 12.94 6.64
N ASP A 52 -15.75 12.71 7.71
CA ASP A 52 -15.63 13.46 8.96
C ASP A 52 -15.47 12.49 10.14
N GLN A 53 -14.30 12.49 10.76
CA GLN A 53 -13.99 11.68 11.93
C GLN A 53 -14.70 12.20 13.19
N ASN A 54 -15.21 13.44 13.19
CA ASN A 54 -15.80 14.08 14.37
C ASN A 54 -14.87 13.97 15.60
N ASN A 55 -15.41 13.92 16.82
CA ASN A 55 -14.64 13.81 18.07
C ASN A 55 -14.19 12.36 18.33
N CYS A 56 -13.46 11.79 17.38
CA CYS A 56 -12.86 10.47 17.45
C CYS A 56 -11.49 10.53 16.77
N ILE A 57 -10.42 10.08 17.44
CA ILE A 57 -9.05 10.10 16.92
C ILE A 57 -8.84 8.89 15.99
N SER A 58 -9.61 8.86 14.89
CA SER A 58 -9.64 7.74 13.95
C SER A 58 -9.11 8.08 12.56
N SER A 59 -8.33 9.17 12.42
CA SER A 59 -7.70 9.53 11.14
C SER A 59 -6.84 8.41 10.57
N TRP A 60 -6.18 7.63 11.44
CA TRP A 60 -5.40 6.43 11.06
C TRP A 60 -6.23 5.40 10.28
N ALA A 61 -7.49 5.18 10.68
CA ALA A 61 -8.39 4.23 10.05
C ALA A 61 -8.82 4.74 8.68
N PHE A 62 -9.20 6.02 8.58
CA PHE A 62 -9.61 6.65 7.33
C PHE A 62 -8.46 6.75 6.30
N SER A 63 -7.25 7.05 6.76
CA SER A 63 -6.06 7.08 5.89
C SER A 63 -5.75 5.68 5.35
N ALA A 64 -5.79 4.65 6.20
CA ALA A 64 -5.58 3.25 5.79
C ALA A 64 -6.60 2.80 4.73
N ILE A 65 -7.90 3.00 4.98
CA ILE A 65 -8.92 2.61 4.01
C ILE A 65 -8.83 3.43 2.72
N GLY A 66 -8.45 4.70 2.79
CA GLY A 66 -8.34 5.55 1.61
C GLY A 66 -7.31 5.04 0.60
N VAL A 67 -6.20 4.45 1.08
CA VAL A 67 -5.25 3.74 0.22
C VAL A 67 -5.90 2.50 -0.38
N MET A 68 -6.55 1.66 0.43
CA MET A 68 -7.14 0.40 -0.02
C MET A 68 -8.27 0.63 -1.04
N GLU A 69 -9.12 1.62 -0.81
CA GLU A 69 -10.19 2.05 -1.72
C GLU A 69 -9.63 2.42 -3.10
N ALA A 70 -8.65 3.33 -3.11
CA ALA A 70 -8.07 3.82 -4.36
C ALA A 70 -7.28 2.73 -5.09
N TYR A 71 -6.50 1.95 -4.36
CA TYR A 71 -5.75 0.84 -4.90
C TYR A 71 -6.66 -0.17 -5.62
N ASN A 72 -7.83 -0.49 -5.06
CA ASN A 72 -8.77 -1.40 -5.69
C ASN A 72 -9.33 -0.89 -7.02
N VAL A 73 -9.57 0.42 -7.12
CA VAL A 73 -10.01 1.03 -8.38
C VAL A 73 -8.87 1.04 -9.39
N LEU A 74 -7.70 1.54 -8.99
CA LEU A 74 -6.58 1.77 -9.89
C LEU A 74 -5.97 0.48 -10.43
N GLN A 75 -5.83 -0.55 -9.59
CA GLN A 75 -5.15 -1.78 -9.98
C GLN A 75 -6.09 -2.84 -10.55
N PHE A 76 -7.32 -2.92 -10.04
CA PHE A 76 -8.25 -3.99 -10.42
C PHE A 76 -9.46 -3.50 -11.22
N ASN A 77 -9.51 -2.20 -11.56
CA ASN A 77 -10.63 -1.58 -12.27
C ASN A 77 -11.99 -1.89 -11.61
N ARG A 78 -12.02 -1.95 -10.27
CA ARG A 78 -13.23 -2.23 -9.50
C ARG A 78 -14.04 -0.96 -9.30
N THR A 79 -15.34 -1.13 -9.05
CA THR A 79 -16.20 -0.03 -8.62
C THR A 79 -15.69 0.54 -7.30
N LEU A 80 -15.51 1.86 -7.26
CA LEU A 80 -15.16 2.58 -6.04
C LEU A 80 -16.20 2.29 -4.95
N THR A 81 -15.73 1.69 -3.86
CA THR A 81 -16.57 1.27 -2.73
C THR A 81 -16.03 1.91 -1.46
N THR A 82 -16.88 2.56 -0.67
CA THR A 82 -16.46 3.10 0.63
C THR A 82 -16.32 1.98 1.65
N LEU A 83 -15.14 1.87 2.25
CA LEU A 83 -14.80 0.90 3.28
C LEU A 83 -15.16 1.41 4.68
N SER A 84 -15.37 0.50 5.63
CA SER A 84 -15.74 0.85 7.00
C SER A 84 -14.52 1.21 7.85
N ALA A 85 -14.38 2.50 8.17
CA ALA A 85 -13.45 2.93 9.21
C ALA A 85 -13.85 2.38 10.59
N GLN A 86 -15.15 2.24 10.87
CA GLN A 86 -15.65 1.75 12.17
C GLN A 86 -15.28 0.29 12.41
N ASN A 87 -15.27 -0.54 11.36
CA ASN A 87 -14.77 -1.90 11.45
C ASN A 87 -13.31 -1.91 11.97
N LEU A 88 -12.44 -1.03 11.49
CA LEU A 88 -11.07 -0.95 12.00
C LEU A 88 -11.05 -0.48 13.46
N ILE A 89 -11.83 0.55 13.80
CA ILE A 89 -11.92 1.13 15.15
C ILE A 89 -12.33 0.08 16.18
N ASP A 90 -13.35 -0.73 15.86
CA ASP A 90 -13.91 -1.71 16.78
C ASP A 90 -13.10 -3.02 16.84
N CYS A 91 -12.43 -3.42 15.74
CA CYS A 91 -11.93 -4.80 15.61
C CYS A 91 -10.41 -4.96 15.60
N SER A 92 -9.62 -3.90 15.44
CA SER A 92 -8.16 -4.02 15.27
C SER A 92 -7.35 -3.86 16.57
N GLN A 93 -8.02 -3.86 17.72
CA GLN A 93 -7.38 -3.58 19.02
C GLN A 93 -6.30 -4.59 19.41
N TYR A 94 -6.48 -5.86 19.05
CA TYR A 94 -5.51 -6.92 19.33
C TYR A 94 -4.18 -6.73 18.57
N LEU A 95 -4.14 -5.85 17.57
CA LEU A 95 -2.96 -5.43 16.83
C LEU A 95 -2.38 -4.08 17.31
N GLY A 96 -2.87 -3.55 18.43
CA GLY A 96 -2.34 -2.33 19.05
C GLY A 96 -3.02 -1.02 18.65
N ASN A 97 -4.17 -1.08 17.96
CA ASN A 97 -5.00 0.10 17.73
C ASN A 97 -5.91 0.38 18.94
N TYR A 98 -6.23 1.65 19.19
CA TYR A 98 -7.04 2.07 20.34
C TYR A 98 -8.34 2.77 19.92
N GLY A 99 -8.85 2.47 18.72
CA GLY A 99 -10.09 3.04 18.21
C GLY A 99 -10.06 4.57 18.14
N CYS A 100 -10.98 5.22 18.86
CA CYS A 100 -11.07 6.68 18.95
C CYS A 100 -10.02 7.33 19.85
N TYR A 101 -9.16 6.55 20.51
CA TYR A 101 -8.04 7.09 21.29
C TYR A 101 -6.77 7.21 20.46
N GLY A 102 -6.76 6.70 19.23
CA GLY A 102 -5.60 6.70 18.35
C GLY A 102 -5.31 5.31 17.80
N GLY A 103 -4.39 5.26 16.85
CA GLY A 103 -4.03 4.01 16.20
C GLY A 103 -2.94 4.19 15.17
N ASP A 104 -2.51 3.07 14.62
CA ASP A 104 -1.44 2.93 13.67
C ASP A 104 -1.97 2.37 12.35
N ILE A 105 -1.54 3.00 11.26
CA ILE A 105 -1.96 2.64 9.90
C ILE A 105 -1.46 1.23 9.58
N ILE A 106 -0.24 0.85 9.97
CA ILE A 106 0.32 -0.49 9.70
C ILE A 106 -0.53 -1.56 10.37
N SER A 107 -0.95 -1.37 11.63
CA SER A 107 -1.87 -2.27 12.31
C SER A 107 -3.22 -2.40 11.61
N ALA A 108 -3.73 -1.33 11.00
CA ALA A 108 -4.94 -1.40 10.17
C ALA A 108 -4.72 -2.28 8.92
N PHE A 109 -3.61 -2.13 8.21
CA PHE A 109 -3.26 -2.99 7.08
C PHE A 109 -3.12 -4.46 7.50
N LYS A 110 -2.43 -4.73 8.63
CA LYS A 110 -2.30 -6.09 9.20
C LYS A 110 -3.67 -6.69 9.50
N TYR A 111 -4.60 -5.93 10.10
CA TYR A 111 -5.96 -6.38 10.39
C TYR A 111 -6.72 -6.79 9.13
N VAL A 112 -6.74 -5.92 8.12
CA VAL A 112 -7.47 -6.19 6.86
C VAL A 112 -6.85 -7.38 6.12
N ARG A 113 -5.54 -7.60 6.25
CA ARG A 113 -4.89 -8.78 5.70
C ARG A 113 -5.38 -10.09 6.34
N GLU A 114 -5.66 -10.09 7.63
CA GLU A 114 -6.07 -11.29 8.38
C GLU A 114 -7.58 -11.58 8.30
N ASN A 115 -8.40 -10.52 8.23
CA ASN A 115 -9.84 -10.61 8.40
C ASN A 115 -10.64 -10.12 7.18
N GLY A 116 -10.00 -9.32 6.32
CA GLY A 116 -10.67 -8.46 5.37
C GLY A 116 -11.38 -7.29 6.06
N ILE A 117 -12.30 -6.65 5.35
CA ILE A 117 -12.95 -5.43 5.81
C ILE A 117 -14.39 -5.31 5.29
N ASP A 118 -15.28 -4.78 6.13
CA ASP A 118 -16.64 -4.40 5.77
C ASP A 118 -16.67 -3.13 4.91
N THR A 119 -17.78 -2.93 4.20
CA THR A 119 -18.11 -1.63 3.59
C THR A 119 -18.75 -0.70 4.62
N ASP A 120 -18.67 0.60 4.39
CA ASP A 120 -19.34 1.58 5.26
C ASP A 120 -20.87 1.39 5.30
N SER A 121 -21.48 0.83 4.24
CA SER A 121 -22.92 0.55 4.25
C SER A 121 -23.29 -0.66 5.14
N THR A 122 -22.40 -1.65 5.27
CA THR A 122 -22.62 -2.83 6.11
C THR A 122 -22.14 -2.64 7.55
N TYR A 123 -21.19 -1.72 7.77
CA TYR A 123 -20.68 -1.34 9.08
C TYR A 123 -20.48 0.18 9.15
N PRO A 124 -21.55 0.96 9.39
CA PRO A 124 -21.50 2.43 9.32
C PRO A 124 -20.62 3.09 10.37
N TYR A 125 -20.02 4.21 10.00
CA TYR A 125 -19.29 5.07 10.93
C TYR A 125 -20.18 5.73 11.98
N VAL A 126 -19.82 5.61 13.25
CA VAL A 126 -20.58 6.20 14.38
C VAL A 126 -19.78 7.18 15.23
N ALA A 127 -18.48 7.39 14.92
CA ALA A 127 -17.58 8.31 15.62
C ALA A 127 -17.54 8.10 17.15
N LYS A 128 -17.56 6.84 17.59
CA LYS A 128 -17.54 6.47 19.01
C LYS A 128 -16.46 5.44 19.28
N GLU A 129 -16.06 5.42 20.55
CA GLU A 129 -15.16 4.43 21.12
C GLU A 129 -15.50 3.01 20.66
N PRO A 130 -14.49 2.12 20.64
CA PRO A 130 -14.67 0.74 20.21
C PRO A 130 -15.89 0.10 20.86
N ASN A 131 -16.86 -0.28 20.04
CA ASN A 131 -17.92 -1.18 20.50
C ASN A 131 -17.46 -2.63 20.36
N GLU A 132 -18.30 -3.57 20.77
CA GLU A 132 -18.08 -4.98 20.44
C GLU A 132 -17.90 -5.12 18.92
N CYS A 133 -16.77 -5.72 18.52
CA CYS A 133 -16.49 -5.99 17.11
C CYS A 133 -17.55 -6.93 16.54
N VAL A 134 -18.43 -6.41 15.68
CA VAL A 134 -19.49 -7.21 15.01
C VAL A 134 -19.11 -7.66 13.61
N HIS A 135 -17.85 -7.49 13.22
CA HIS A 135 -17.33 -7.93 11.92
C HIS A 135 -17.57 -9.42 11.69
N LYS A 136 -18.11 -9.75 10.52
CA LYS A 136 -18.29 -11.13 10.07
C LYS A 136 -17.53 -11.31 8.77
N LYS A 137 -16.63 -12.29 8.70
CA LYS A 137 -15.84 -12.59 7.49
C LYS A 137 -16.69 -12.79 6.22
N ASN A 138 -17.94 -13.23 6.36
CA ASN A 138 -18.87 -13.39 5.24
C ASN A 138 -19.43 -12.06 4.68
N ASN A 139 -19.36 -10.97 5.45
CA ASN A 139 -19.76 -9.62 5.03
C ASN A 139 -18.55 -8.80 4.49
N SER A 140 -17.35 -9.34 4.65
CA SER A 140 -16.10 -8.76 4.15
C SER A 140 -16.09 -8.72 2.62
N ILE A 141 -15.62 -7.61 2.05
CA ILE A 141 -15.33 -7.57 0.59
C ILE A 141 -13.97 -8.20 0.24
N GLY A 142 -13.38 -8.92 1.19
CA GLY A 142 -12.18 -9.72 1.04
C GLY A 142 -10.93 -9.08 1.67
N ASN A 143 -9.81 -9.79 1.56
CA ASN A 143 -8.50 -9.27 1.95
C ASN A 143 -8.01 -8.28 0.88
N LEU A 144 -8.24 -7.00 1.16
CA LEU A 144 -7.83 -5.89 0.31
C LEU A 144 -6.43 -5.36 0.63
N ALA A 145 -5.71 -5.92 1.61
CA ALA A 145 -4.43 -5.41 2.10
C ALA A 145 -3.34 -6.49 2.05
N GLN A 146 -3.25 -7.20 0.91
CA GLN A 146 -2.37 -8.36 0.79
C GLN A 146 -0.89 -8.02 0.99
N ASP A 147 -0.46 -6.87 0.49
CA ASP A 147 0.88 -6.35 0.69
C ASP A 147 0.91 -4.83 0.78
N PHE A 148 1.90 -4.28 1.46
CA PHE A 148 2.13 -2.84 1.58
C PHE A 148 3.61 -2.58 1.81
N ARG A 149 4.03 -1.34 1.53
CA ARG A 149 5.39 -0.86 1.80
C ARG A 149 5.34 0.47 2.52
N CYS A 150 6.37 0.70 3.31
CA CYS A 150 6.65 1.99 3.89
C CYS A 150 7.69 2.73 3.04
N LEU A 151 7.55 4.05 2.99
CA LEU A 151 8.55 4.91 2.37
C LEU A 151 9.79 5.04 3.26
N ILE A 152 10.90 5.39 2.64
CA ILE A 152 12.09 5.84 3.34
C ILE A 152 11.75 7.16 4.04
N GLU A 153 12.09 7.25 5.33
CA GLU A 153 11.73 8.41 6.17
C GLU A 153 12.24 9.72 5.56
N GLY A 154 11.31 10.59 5.19
CA GLY A 154 11.58 11.95 4.69
C GLY A 154 11.92 12.04 3.20
N ASP A 155 11.85 10.93 2.46
CA ASP A 155 12.16 10.90 1.03
C ASP A 155 10.97 11.39 0.19
N GLU A 156 10.94 12.71 -0.07
CA GLU A 156 9.90 13.36 -0.89
C GLU A 156 9.93 12.90 -2.35
N ASP A 157 11.09 12.51 -2.88
CA ASP A 157 11.23 12.02 -4.27
C ASP A 157 10.63 10.62 -4.40
N GLN A 158 10.89 9.74 -3.44
CA GLN A 158 10.26 8.42 -3.39
C GLN A 158 8.75 8.54 -3.21
N LEU A 159 8.27 9.45 -2.34
CA LEU A 159 6.83 9.73 -2.21
C LEU A 159 6.24 10.18 -3.55
N LYS A 160 6.92 11.07 -4.29
CA LYS A 160 6.43 11.58 -5.59
C LYS A 160 6.29 10.44 -6.59
N ALA A 161 7.33 9.62 -6.70
CA ALA A 161 7.37 8.50 -7.61
C ALA A 161 6.26 7.48 -7.27
N VAL A 162 6.13 7.12 -6.00
CA VAL A 162 5.10 6.17 -5.54
C VAL A 162 3.70 6.71 -5.79
N VAL A 163 3.43 7.98 -5.47
CA VAL A 163 2.12 8.60 -5.72
C VAL A 163 1.77 8.55 -7.21
N SER A 164 2.72 8.81 -8.11
CA SER A 164 2.44 8.73 -9.55
C SER A 164 2.20 7.33 -10.06
N LYS A 165 2.87 6.32 -9.51
CA LYS A 165 2.85 4.97 -10.08
C LYS A 165 1.81 4.06 -9.46
N PHE A 166 1.64 4.13 -8.14
CA PHE A 166 0.84 3.18 -7.38
C PHE A 166 -0.49 3.76 -6.88
N GLY A 167 -0.63 5.08 -6.83
CA GLY A 167 -1.84 5.75 -6.38
C GLY A 167 -1.67 6.52 -5.08
N PRO A 168 -2.77 6.86 -4.39
CA PRO A 168 -2.73 7.56 -3.12
C PRO A 168 -1.91 6.85 -2.03
N VAL A 169 -1.25 7.66 -1.18
CA VAL A 169 -0.35 7.20 -0.11
C VAL A 169 -0.86 7.70 1.24
N ALA A 170 -1.00 6.81 2.22
CA ALA A 170 -1.30 7.16 3.59
C ALA A 170 -0.07 7.81 4.22
N VAL A 171 -0.23 8.97 4.84
CA VAL A 171 0.87 9.71 5.48
C VAL A 171 0.47 10.13 6.88
N SER A 172 1.45 10.36 7.75
CA SER A 172 1.24 11.07 9.01
C SER A 172 1.88 12.45 8.94
N VAL A 173 1.25 13.45 9.55
CA VAL A 173 1.70 14.84 9.58
C VAL A 173 1.64 15.41 11.00
N ASP A 174 2.39 16.49 11.22
CA ASP A 174 2.21 17.34 12.39
C ASP A 174 1.12 18.39 12.14
N ALA A 175 -0.05 18.19 12.75
CA ALA A 175 -1.22 19.05 12.61
C ALA A 175 -1.53 19.88 13.87
N ARG A 176 -0.58 20.00 14.82
CA ARG A 176 -0.78 20.72 16.10
C ARG A 176 -0.92 22.23 15.94
N ARG A 177 -0.46 22.76 14.80
CA ARG A 177 -0.40 24.19 14.54
C ARG A 177 -1.79 24.77 14.34
N TRP A 178 -2.02 25.97 14.89
CA TRP A 178 -3.32 26.64 14.81
C TRP A 178 -3.70 26.99 13.37
N ASP A 179 -2.74 27.39 12.55
CA ASP A 179 -2.92 27.71 11.12
C ASP A 179 -3.15 26.45 10.27
N PHE A 180 -2.59 25.29 10.63
CA PHE A 180 -3.00 24.00 10.05
C PHE A 180 -4.47 23.72 10.35
N ARG A 181 -4.85 23.81 11.63
CA ARG A 181 -6.22 23.58 12.10
C ARG A 181 -7.25 24.46 11.39
N PHE A 182 -6.92 25.73 11.16
CA PHE A 182 -7.80 26.70 10.51
C PHE A 182 -7.50 26.92 9.02
N TYR A 183 -6.71 26.05 8.39
CA TYR A 183 -6.42 26.12 6.97
C TYR A 183 -7.71 26.24 6.13
N LYS A 184 -7.67 27.12 5.13
CA LYS A 184 -8.79 27.38 4.21
C LYS A 184 -8.42 27.23 2.75
N SER A 185 -7.27 27.72 2.33
CA SER A 185 -6.83 27.67 0.93
C SER A 185 -5.37 28.05 0.77
N GLY A 186 -4.78 27.73 -0.39
CA GLY A 186 -3.40 28.08 -0.74
C GLY A 186 -2.40 26.98 -0.40
N ILE A 187 -1.10 27.19 -0.66
CA ILE A 187 -0.09 26.20 -0.29
C ILE A 187 0.32 26.46 1.16
N TYR A 188 -0.08 25.57 2.06
CA TYR A 188 0.30 25.61 3.46
C TYR A 188 1.81 25.32 3.62
N TYR A 189 2.47 26.12 4.46
CA TYR A 189 3.87 25.95 4.82
C TYR A 189 4.11 26.47 6.24
N SER A 190 4.89 25.72 7.02
CA SER A 190 5.36 26.15 8.33
C SER A 190 6.72 25.53 8.61
N ASP A 191 7.65 26.33 9.11
CA ASP A 191 8.97 25.92 9.62
C ASP A 191 8.93 25.44 11.07
N GLU A 192 7.83 25.70 11.79
CA GLU A 192 7.60 25.26 13.17
C GLU A 192 7.03 23.82 13.25
N CYS A 193 6.64 23.26 12.12
CA CYS A 193 6.17 21.90 12.02
C CYS A 193 7.28 20.89 12.32
N CYS A 194 6.92 19.80 13.00
CA CYS A 194 7.83 18.71 13.25
C CYS A 194 7.83 17.69 12.10
N ASN A 195 9.01 17.16 11.76
CA ASN A 195 9.21 16.25 10.63
C ASN A 195 9.60 14.82 11.05
N TYR A 196 9.61 14.51 12.35
CA TYR A 196 10.11 13.23 12.86
C TYR A 196 8.97 12.31 13.27
N ASN A 197 9.16 11.00 13.13
CA ASN A 197 8.12 10.01 13.44
C ASN A 197 7.46 10.17 14.84
N HIS A 198 8.21 10.57 15.86
CA HIS A 198 7.72 10.66 17.25
C HIS A 198 6.80 11.86 17.54
N CYS A 199 6.64 12.78 16.60
CA CYS A 199 5.86 14.01 16.79
C CYS A 199 4.73 14.19 15.77
N LEU A 200 4.62 13.31 14.78
CA LEU A 200 3.46 13.24 13.88
C LEU A 200 2.24 12.79 14.68
N ASN A 201 1.09 13.39 14.40
CA ASN A 201 -0.08 13.27 15.25
C ASN A 201 -1.40 13.23 14.46
N HIS A 202 -1.35 13.28 13.13
CA HIS A 202 -2.55 13.16 12.31
C HIS A 202 -2.28 12.40 11.03
N ALA A 203 -3.14 11.44 10.69
CA ALA A 203 -3.02 10.69 9.45
C ALA A 203 -3.88 11.31 8.35
N MET A 204 -3.32 11.45 7.16
CA MET A 204 -3.98 11.98 5.98
C MET A 204 -3.67 11.10 4.77
N LEU A 205 -4.25 11.41 3.61
CA LEU A 205 -3.99 10.69 2.36
C LEU A 205 -3.44 11.66 1.32
N VAL A 206 -2.20 11.44 0.86
CA VAL A 206 -1.68 12.15 -0.32
C VAL A 206 -2.36 11.55 -1.54
N VAL A 207 -3.17 12.35 -2.23
CA VAL A 207 -3.94 11.96 -3.41
C VAL A 207 -3.35 12.53 -4.70
N GLY A 208 -2.24 13.25 -4.61
CA GLY A 208 -1.63 13.90 -5.75
C GLY A 208 -0.56 14.91 -5.36
N TYR A 209 -0.03 15.58 -6.37
CA TYR A 209 0.95 16.65 -6.25
C TYR A 209 0.92 17.51 -7.51
N GLY A 210 1.56 18.67 -7.43
CA GLY A 210 1.79 19.53 -8.58
C GLY A 210 2.65 20.72 -8.22
N THR A 211 2.52 21.77 -9.03
CA THR A 211 3.18 23.06 -8.83
C THR A 211 2.14 24.15 -9.10
N GLN A 212 2.05 25.13 -8.22
CA GLN A 212 1.22 26.32 -8.40
C GLN A 212 2.09 27.54 -8.04
N ASP A 213 2.13 28.52 -8.94
CA ASP A 213 2.88 29.78 -8.76
C ASP A 213 4.35 29.50 -8.35
N GLU A 214 5.02 28.64 -9.11
CA GLU A 214 6.42 28.18 -8.89
C GLU A 214 6.65 27.42 -7.56
N THR A 215 5.59 27.13 -6.81
CA THR A 215 5.66 26.43 -5.54
C THR A 215 5.10 25.02 -5.69
N ASP A 216 5.96 24.04 -5.41
CA ASP A 216 5.61 22.63 -5.39
C ASP A 216 4.69 22.30 -4.20
N TYR A 217 3.68 21.47 -4.43
CA TYR A 217 2.76 21.03 -3.38
C TYR A 217 2.41 19.55 -3.45
N TRP A 218 2.09 18.99 -2.29
CA TRP A 218 1.30 17.75 -2.13
C TRP A 218 -0.18 18.11 -2.00
N LEU A 219 -1.06 17.33 -2.63
CA LEU A 219 -2.51 17.43 -2.44
C LEU A 219 -2.95 16.35 -1.45
N LEU A 220 -3.39 16.76 -0.26
CA LEU A 220 -3.82 15.86 0.80
C LEU A 220 -5.33 15.91 0.96
N LYS A 221 -5.94 14.73 1.12
CA LYS A 221 -7.31 14.55 1.58
C LYS A 221 -7.32 14.43 3.10
N ASN A 222 -8.16 15.23 3.76
CA ASN A 222 -8.37 15.19 5.20
C ASN A 222 -9.65 14.43 5.58
N THR A 223 -9.86 14.28 6.88
CA THR A 223 -10.99 13.57 7.52
C THR A 223 -11.73 14.46 8.51
N TRP A 224 -11.72 15.78 8.31
CA TRP A 224 -12.41 16.78 9.14
C TRP A 224 -13.60 17.42 8.41
N GLY A 225 -14.20 16.68 7.47
CA GLY A 225 -15.33 17.14 6.67
C GLY A 225 -14.97 18.16 5.60
N GLU A 226 -15.90 18.39 4.67
CA GLU A 226 -15.71 19.27 3.51
C GLU A 226 -15.64 20.76 3.87
N SER A 227 -16.07 21.14 5.09
CA SER A 227 -16.03 22.54 5.55
C SER A 227 -14.63 23.03 5.95
N TRP A 228 -13.69 22.09 6.12
CA TRP A 228 -12.30 22.37 6.42
C TRP A 228 -11.47 22.45 5.13
N GLY A 229 -10.51 23.36 5.06
CA GLY A 229 -9.65 23.53 3.89
C GLY A 229 -10.39 23.81 2.59
N GLU A 230 -9.84 23.32 1.49
CA GLU A 230 -10.41 23.42 0.14
C GLU A 230 -11.32 22.22 -0.12
N ASN A 231 -12.57 22.29 0.36
CA ASN A 231 -13.54 21.19 0.29
C ASN A 231 -13.03 19.88 0.93
N GLY A 232 -12.34 19.98 2.07
CA GLY A 232 -11.75 18.85 2.78
C GLY A 232 -10.34 18.45 2.33
N TYR A 233 -9.76 19.20 1.39
CA TYR A 233 -8.38 19.00 0.92
C TYR A 233 -7.46 20.13 1.36
N MET A 234 -6.16 19.85 1.33
CA MET A 234 -5.10 20.81 1.59
C MET A 234 -4.00 20.67 0.54
N LYS A 235 -3.48 21.80 0.08
CA LYS A 235 -2.17 21.84 -0.56
C LYS A 235 -1.14 22.17 0.50
N ILE A 236 -0.12 21.34 0.66
CA ILE A 236 1.01 21.57 1.56
C ILE A 236 2.29 21.59 0.77
N ALA A 237 3.23 22.45 1.13
CA ALA A 237 4.48 22.60 0.42
C ALA A 237 5.23 21.28 0.29
N ARG A 238 5.64 20.96 -0.95
CA ARG A 238 6.52 19.86 -1.31
C ARG A 238 7.90 20.41 -1.62
N ASN A 239 8.95 19.61 -1.44
CA ASN A 239 10.35 20.00 -1.67
C ASN A 239 10.79 21.18 -0.80
N ARG A 240 10.24 21.30 0.40
CA ARG A 240 10.55 22.36 1.36
C ARG A 240 10.83 21.76 2.73
N ASN A 241 11.90 20.97 2.79
CA ASN A 241 12.36 20.29 4.00
C ASN A 241 11.25 19.40 4.60
N ASN A 242 10.59 18.57 3.77
CA ASN A 242 9.56 17.62 4.21
C ASN A 242 8.53 18.26 5.15
N THR A 243 7.91 19.35 4.71
CA THR A 243 7.06 20.21 5.55
C THR A 243 6.04 19.39 6.34
N CYS A 244 6.07 19.50 7.68
CA CYS A 244 5.20 18.76 8.61
C CYS A 244 5.29 17.24 8.54
N GLY A 245 6.40 16.71 8.02
CA GLY A 245 6.69 15.29 7.99
C GLY A 245 5.88 14.48 6.98
N VAL A 246 5.34 15.10 5.93
CA VAL A 246 4.48 14.42 4.93
C VAL A 246 5.12 13.15 4.36
N ALA A 247 6.42 13.14 4.10
CA ALA A 247 7.18 11.98 3.62
C ALA A 247 7.84 11.13 4.72
N THR A 248 7.62 11.46 6.00
CA THR A 248 8.26 10.76 7.14
C THR A 248 7.67 9.38 7.38
N ALA A 249 6.34 9.26 7.29
CA ALA A 249 5.58 8.05 7.61
C ALA A 249 4.61 7.67 6.49
N GLY A 250 5.13 7.51 5.28
CA GLY A 250 4.34 7.14 4.10
C GLY A 250 4.12 5.64 3.98
N ILE A 251 2.86 5.21 3.78
CA ILE A 251 2.47 3.82 3.59
C ILE A 251 1.61 3.74 2.35
N PHE A 252 2.00 2.86 1.44
CA PHE A 252 1.22 2.61 0.24
C PHE A 252 0.99 1.12 0.05
N GLN A 253 -0.11 0.82 -0.59
CA GLN A 253 -0.40 -0.54 -0.99
C GLN A 253 0.41 -0.85 -2.24
N LEU A 254 1.24 -1.88 -2.12
CA LEU A 254 1.93 -2.46 -3.25
C LEU A 254 1.15 -3.71 -3.63
N GLU A 255 1.11 -4.01 -4.93
CA GLU A 255 0.77 -5.37 -5.31
C GLU A 255 1.80 -6.27 -4.64
N ASN A 256 1.38 -7.31 -3.93
CA ASN A 256 2.19 -8.50 -4.07
C ASN A 256 2.16 -8.76 -5.58
N CYS A 257 3.24 -8.44 -6.28
CA CYS A 257 3.65 -9.28 -7.39
C CYS A 257 3.80 -10.68 -6.81
N ILE A 258 2.68 -11.34 -6.62
CA ILE A 258 2.47 -12.62 -7.24
C ILE A 258 2.44 -12.20 -8.73
N THR A 259 3.54 -12.20 -9.49
CA THR A 259 3.89 -13.41 -10.26
C THR A 259 2.69 -14.35 -10.31
N SER A 260 1.59 -13.97 -10.98
CA SER A 260 0.30 -14.68 -10.97
C SER A 260 0.43 -16.21 -10.79
N PHE A 261 0.45 -16.71 -9.56
CA PHE A 261 0.24 -18.12 -9.20
C PHE A 261 -1.21 -18.51 -9.49
N LYS A 262 -2.05 -17.54 -9.86
CA LYS A 262 -3.42 -17.75 -10.34
C LYS A 262 -3.49 -18.07 -11.83
N GLY A 263 -2.38 -18.05 -12.56
CA GLY A 263 -2.27 -18.55 -13.94
C GLY A 263 -1.26 -19.69 -14.12
N LEU A 264 -0.27 -19.82 -13.23
CA LEU A 264 0.65 -20.95 -13.21
C LEU A 264 0.01 -22.14 -12.48
N ASP A 265 -0.49 -23.11 -13.23
CA ASP A 265 -1.13 -24.33 -12.74
C ASP A 265 -0.24 -25.58 -12.87
N HIS A 266 0.93 -25.45 -13.49
CA HIS A 266 1.75 -26.58 -13.90
C HIS A 266 3.24 -26.34 -13.71
N ALA A 267 3.92 -27.30 -13.08
CA ALA A 267 5.38 -27.32 -12.99
C ALA A 267 5.97 -28.08 -14.19
N MET A 268 7.00 -27.51 -14.83
CA MET A 268 7.64 -28.10 -16.00
C MET A 268 9.17 -28.12 -15.85
N LEU A 269 9.83 -29.05 -16.56
CA LEU A 269 11.29 -29.15 -16.57
C LEU A 269 11.84 -28.61 -17.89
N ILE A 270 12.61 -27.53 -17.84
CA ILE A 270 13.40 -27.06 -18.98
C ILE A 270 14.62 -27.98 -19.10
N VAL A 271 14.79 -28.63 -20.25
CA VAL A 271 15.87 -29.60 -20.50
C VAL A 271 16.88 -29.10 -21.53
N GLY A 272 16.60 -28.00 -22.23
CA GLY A 272 17.51 -27.44 -23.22
C GLY A 272 16.97 -26.16 -23.85
N TYR A 273 17.69 -25.67 -24.85
CA TYR A 273 17.32 -24.51 -25.66
C TYR A 273 17.91 -24.64 -27.06
N GLY A 274 17.41 -23.86 -28.02
CA GLY A 274 17.90 -23.85 -29.38
C GLY A 274 17.39 -22.67 -30.20
N ASN A 275 17.72 -22.67 -31.49
CA ASN A 275 17.17 -21.76 -32.49
C ASN A 275 16.67 -22.59 -33.68
N GLU A 276 15.49 -22.25 -34.18
CA GLU A 276 14.92 -22.88 -35.36
C GLU A 276 14.28 -21.79 -36.22
N GLU A 277 14.70 -21.70 -37.49
CA GLU A 277 14.22 -20.70 -38.45
C GLU A 277 14.31 -19.25 -37.93
N GLY A 278 15.36 -18.95 -37.14
CA GLY A 278 15.58 -17.63 -36.58
C GLY A 278 14.79 -17.35 -35.30
N LYS A 279 14.02 -18.32 -34.76
CA LYS A 279 13.31 -18.19 -33.49
C LYS A 279 14.00 -18.99 -32.39
N ASP A 280 14.35 -18.31 -31.30
CA ASP A 280 14.90 -18.94 -30.11
C ASP A 280 13.80 -19.68 -29.32
N PHE A 281 14.12 -20.85 -28.79
CA PHE A 281 13.20 -21.63 -27.97
C PHE A 281 13.87 -22.27 -26.74
N TRP A 282 13.07 -22.47 -25.69
CA TRP A 282 13.30 -23.42 -24.61
C TRP A 282 12.72 -24.78 -24.99
N LEU A 283 13.47 -25.87 -24.76
CA LEU A 283 12.96 -27.22 -24.85
C LEU A 283 12.47 -27.66 -23.48
N VAL A 284 11.18 -27.93 -23.36
CA VAL A 284 10.51 -28.21 -22.10
C VAL A 284 9.95 -29.63 -22.14
N LYS A 285 10.28 -30.42 -21.11
CA LYS A 285 9.78 -31.78 -20.92
C LYS A 285 8.48 -31.77 -20.13
N ASN A 286 7.47 -32.48 -20.65
CA ASN A 286 6.19 -32.69 -19.97
C ASN A 286 6.13 -34.08 -19.30
N SER A 287 5.20 -34.27 -18.37
CA SER A 287 4.92 -35.50 -17.63
C SER A 287 3.86 -36.40 -18.27
N TRP A 288 3.28 -36.02 -19.41
CA TRP A 288 2.13 -36.73 -20.04
C TRP A 288 2.52 -37.90 -20.97
N GLY A 289 3.78 -38.30 -21.00
CA GLY A 289 4.28 -39.40 -21.83
C GLY A 289 4.65 -38.98 -23.26
N LYS A 290 5.17 -39.95 -24.03
CA LYS A 290 5.77 -39.74 -25.35
C LYS A 290 4.77 -39.43 -26.46
N GLU A 291 3.53 -39.88 -26.30
CA GLU A 291 2.47 -39.70 -27.29
C GLU A 291 1.97 -38.25 -27.41
N TRP A 292 2.42 -37.34 -26.54
CA TRP A 292 2.03 -35.94 -26.53
C TRP A 292 3.14 -35.02 -27.04
N GLY A 293 2.77 -34.02 -27.85
CA GLY A 293 3.71 -33.00 -28.34
C GLY A 293 4.81 -33.58 -29.24
N LEU A 294 6.04 -33.15 -29.00
CA LEU A 294 7.24 -33.58 -29.73
C LEU A 294 7.92 -34.73 -28.98
N ASP A 295 7.34 -35.94 -28.99
CA ASP A 295 7.81 -37.11 -28.21
C ASP A 295 7.89 -36.86 -26.69
N GLY A 296 6.88 -36.16 -26.14
CA GLY A 296 6.80 -35.76 -24.73
C GLY A 296 7.39 -34.37 -24.41
N TYR A 297 7.77 -33.61 -25.44
CA TYR A 297 8.36 -32.28 -25.30
C TYR A 297 7.54 -31.18 -25.98
N ILE A 298 7.79 -29.94 -25.59
CA ILE A 298 7.29 -28.74 -26.26
C ILE A 298 8.43 -27.71 -26.41
N LYS A 299 8.40 -26.95 -27.50
CA LYS A 299 9.25 -25.78 -27.69
C LYS A 299 8.47 -24.53 -27.27
N VAL A 300 8.99 -23.79 -26.30
CA VAL A 300 8.41 -22.53 -25.81
C VAL A 300 9.31 -21.38 -26.26
N ALA A 301 8.75 -20.30 -26.80
CA ALA A 301 9.55 -19.18 -27.30
C ALA A 301 10.45 -18.61 -26.20
N ARG A 302 11.71 -18.34 -26.55
CA ARG A 302 12.71 -17.73 -25.69
C ARG A 302 13.05 -16.33 -26.23
N ASN A 303 13.41 -15.41 -25.34
CA ASN A 303 13.67 -13.99 -25.68
C ASN A 303 12.45 -13.30 -26.30
N ALA A 304 11.26 -13.68 -25.84
CA ALA A 304 9.98 -13.15 -26.29
C ALA A 304 9.14 -12.81 -25.05
N ASP A 305 9.51 -11.73 -24.35
CA ASP A 305 8.77 -11.16 -23.21
C ASP A 305 8.33 -12.18 -22.16
N ASN A 306 9.25 -13.06 -21.75
CA ASN A 306 9.00 -14.13 -20.78
C ASN A 306 7.75 -14.95 -21.12
N ASN A 307 7.62 -15.38 -22.38
CA ASN A 307 6.47 -16.13 -22.87
C ASN A 307 6.05 -17.28 -21.93
N CYS A 308 4.76 -17.31 -21.58
CA CYS A 308 4.17 -18.22 -20.61
C CYS A 308 4.80 -18.17 -19.21
N GLU A 309 5.42 -17.06 -18.82
CA GLU A 309 6.03 -16.85 -17.50
C GLU A 309 7.09 -17.92 -17.15
N ILE A 310 7.73 -18.51 -18.18
CA ILE A 310 8.57 -19.70 -18.03
C ILE A 310 9.82 -19.44 -17.18
N ALA A 311 10.33 -18.22 -17.14
CA ALA A 311 11.49 -17.83 -16.34
C ALA A 311 11.13 -17.30 -14.94
N THR A 312 9.83 -17.21 -14.60
CA THR A 312 9.35 -16.48 -13.41
C THR A 312 9.72 -17.18 -12.10
N LEU A 313 9.79 -18.51 -12.07
CA LEU A 313 10.16 -19.31 -10.88
C LEU A 313 11.14 -20.44 -11.22
N ALA A 314 12.06 -20.18 -12.16
CA ALA A 314 13.06 -21.15 -12.54
C ALA A 314 14.02 -21.40 -11.37
N ILE A 315 13.97 -22.60 -10.79
CA ILE A 315 14.91 -23.08 -9.78
C ILE A 315 15.90 -24.07 -10.40
N TYR A 316 17.17 -23.96 -10.02
CA TYR A 316 18.20 -24.91 -10.44
C TYR A 316 19.03 -25.34 -9.22
N PRO A 317 19.45 -26.63 -9.14
CA PRO A 317 20.29 -27.09 -8.04
C PRO A 317 21.70 -26.48 -8.14
N VAL A 318 22.19 -25.95 -7.03
CA VAL A 318 23.61 -25.58 -6.86
C VAL A 318 24.31 -26.74 -6.15
N ALA A 319 25.23 -27.42 -6.81
CA ALA A 319 26.03 -28.46 -6.18
C ALA A 319 27.18 -27.82 -5.38
N THR A 320 27.02 -27.71 -4.06
CA THR A 320 28.13 -27.38 -3.17
C THR A 320 28.86 -28.67 -2.79
N VAL A 321 30.09 -28.85 -3.27
CA VAL A 321 30.94 -29.96 -2.80
C VAL A 321 31.41 -29.62 -1.39
N ILE A 322 30.68 -30.08 -0.39
CA ILE A 322 31.14 -30.11 0.99
C ILE A 322 31.70 -31.51 1.23
N VAL A 323 33.02 -31.61 1.31
CA VAL A 323 33.70 -32.79 1.84
C VAL A 323 33.33 -32.87 3.33
N ASP A 324 32.77 -34.01 3.74
CA ASP A 324 32.38 -34.38 5.10
C ASP A 324 31.10 -33.74 5.69
N ARG A 325 29.93 -34.32 5.35
CA ARG A 325 29.04 -35.05 6.28
C ARG A 325 27.67 -35.30 5.64
N ILE A 326 27.22 -36.52 5.79
CA ILE A 326 25.95 -37.06 5.29
C ILE A 326 24.77 -36.37 6.01
N CYS A 327 23.97 -35.61 5.26
CA CYS A 327 22.55 -35.44 5.52
C CYS A 327 21.79 -35.89 4.27
N HIS A 328 21.30 -37.13 4.29
CA HIS A 328 20.34 -37.61 3.31
C HIS A 328 18.95 -37.07 3.66
N PHE A 329 18.41 -36.20 2.80
CA PHE A 329 17.01 -36.28 2.40
C PHE A 329 17.02 -36.53 0.87
N PHE A 330 16.53 -37.71 0.46
CA PHE A 330 16.43 -38.20 -0.93
C PHE A 330 15.56 -37.25 -1.77
N GLN A 331 15.88 -36.78 -2.99
CA GLN A 331 16.42 -37.37 -4.24
C GLN A 331 15.34 -37.96 -5.17
N LEU A 332 15.24 -37.42 -6.40
CA LEU A 332 14.97 -38.22 -7.59
C LEU A 332 15.83 -37.70 -8.75
N PHE A 333 16.97 -38.36 -8.93
CA PHE A 333 17.73 -38.37 -10.18
C PHE A 333 17.09 -39.39 -11.11
N VAL A 334 16.98 -39.06 -12.39
CA VAL A 334 17.11 -40.04 -13.47
C VAL A 334 17.92 -39.41 -14.61
N THR A 335 19.21 -39.76 -14.66
CA THR A 335 20.02 -39.97 -15.87
C THR A 335 19.73 -41.40 -16.35
N ASN A 336 19.67 -41.81 -17.63
CA ASN A 336 20.14 -41.29 -18.91
C ASN A 336 18.98 -41.25 -19.92
#